data_AF-A0A1Y1LA31-F1
#
_entry.id   AF-A0A1Y1LA31-F1
#
_cell.length_a   1.000
_cell.length_b   1.000
_cell.length_c   1.000
_cell.angle_alpha   90.00
_cell.angle_beta   90.00
_cell.angle_gamma   90.00
#
_symmetry.space_group_name_H-M   'P 1'
#
loop_
_entity.id
_entity.type
_entity.pdbx_description
1 polymer ?
#
loop_
_entity_poly.entity_id
_entity_poly.type
_entity_poly.pdbx_seq_one_letter_code
_entity_poly.pdbx_strand_id
1 'polypeptide(L)'
;SGDIVVKLAKNIPKNQNFKIYTDNYFTSFNLFTTLQQMGILSVGTVRTNRLKGLKFKEDKVMKTEGRGSYEHFTEENKKVVAVKWFDNKGVTLLSTYVGLQPIEEVRRWSQ
;
A
#
# COMPACT_ATOMS: atom_id res chain seq x y z
N SER A 1 -11.99 -11.26 -4.42
CA SER A 1 -12.10 -9.82 -4.74
C SER A 1 -11.00 -9.36 -5.69
N GLY A 2 -9.75 -9.82 -5.54
CA GLY A 2 -8.64 -9.46 -6.44
C GLY A 2 -8.89 -9.81 -7.92
N ASP A 3 -9.52 -10.95 -8.21
CA ASP A 3 -9.78 -11.37 -9.60
C ASP A 3 -10.65 -10.39 -10.39
N ILE A 4 -11.55 -9.68 -9.71
CA ILE A 4 -12.36 -8.62 -10.32
C ILE A 4 -11.45 -7.48 -10.80
N VAL A 5 -10.47 -7.07 -9.98
CA VAL A 5 -9.52 -6.02 -10.36
C VAL A 5 -8.66 -6.48 -11.54
N VAL A 6 -8.18 -7.72 -11.54
CA VAL A 6 -7.42 -8.29 -12.67
C VAL A 6 -8.26 -8.29 -13.95
N LYS A 7 -9.54 -8.69 -13.87
CA LYS A 7 -10.46 -8.68 -15.01
C LYS A 7 -10.69 -7.26 -15.56
N LEU A 8 -10.88 -6.27 -14.68
CA LEU A 8 -11.03 -4.87 -15.07
C LEU A 8 -9.74 -4.30 -15.68
N ALA A 9 -8.57 -4.74 -15.17
CA ALA A 9 -7.26 -4.32 -15.64
C ALA A 9 -6.84 -4.94 -16.98
N LYS A 10 -7.60 -5.90 -17.53
CA LYS A 10 -7.21 -6.72 -18.71
C LYS A 10 -6.80 -5.88 -19.93
N ASN A 11 -7.46 -4.75 -20.16
CA ASN A 11 -7.25 -3.91 -21.33
C ASN A 11 -6.35 -2.70 -21.05
N ILE A 12 -5.82 -2.57 -19.84
CA ILE A 12 -4.87 -1.49 -19.52
C ILE A 12 -3.54 -1.79 -20.23
N PRO A 13 -2.95 -0.82 -20.94
CA PRO A 13 -1.66 -1.01 -21.58
C PRO A 13 -0.58 -1.35 -20.55
N LYS A 14 0.20 -2.38 -20.87
CA LYS A 14 1.22 -2.96 -20.00
C LYS A 14 2.55 -2.22 -20.14
N ASN A 15 3.29 -2.05 -19.06
CA ASN A 15 4.61 -1.42 -19.04
C ASN A 15 4.62 0.03 -19.54
N GLN A 16 3.48 0.72 -19.48
CA GLN A 16 3.34 2.12 -19.90
C GLN A 16 3.05 3.06 -18.72
N ASN A 17 3.54 2.70 -17.53
CA ASN A 17 3.44 3.53 -16.32
C ASN A 17 1.99 3.80 -15.83
N PHE A 18 1.03 2.96 -16.23
CA PHE A 18 -0.34 2.98 -15.72
C PHE A 18 -0.38 2.53 -14.26
N LYS A 19 -1.23 3.20 -13.47
CA LYS A 19 -1.34 3.03 -12.01
C LYS A 19 -2.79 2.73 -11.63
N ILE A 20 -3.01 1.66 -10.88
CA ILE A 20 -4.30 1.33 -10.28
C ILE A 20 -4.27 1.71 -8.81
N TYR A 21 -5.30 2.44 -8.37
CA TYR A 21 -5.56 2.71 -6.97
C TYR A 21 -6.72 1.85 -6.49
N THR A 22 -6.51 1.12 -5.38
CA THR A 22 -7.52 0.22 -4.81
C THR A 22 -7.86 0.58 -3.38
N ASP A 23 -9.11 0.36 -2.99
CA ASP A 23 -9.52 0.39 -1.59
C ASP A 23 -9.22 -0.95 -0.90
N ASN A 24 -9.15 -0.92 0.44
CA ASN A 24 -8.82 -2.01 1.35
C ASN A 24 -9.55 -3.33 1.09
N TYR A 25 -10.76 -3.28 0.55
CA TYR A 25 -11.53 -4.48 0.23
C TYR A 25 -10.86 -5.31 -0.89
N PHE A 26 -10.24 -4.65 -1.86
CA PHE A 26 -9.62 -5.27 -3.03
C PHE A 26 -8.12 -5.47 -2.88
N THR A 27 -7.45 -4.68 -2.05
CA THR A 27 -6.00 -4.72 -1.90
C THR A 27 -5.52 -5.99 -1.18
N SER A 28 -4.50 -6.63 -1.77
CA SER A 28 -3.74 -7.73 -1.18
C SER A 28 -2.35 -7.82 -1.82
N PHE A 29 -1.40 -8.44 -1.13
CA PHE A 29 -0.04 -8.65 -1.64
C PHE A 29 -0.01 -9.43 -2.96
N ASN A 30 -0.80 -10.51 -3.04
CA ASN A 30 -0.87 -11.34 -4.24
C ASN A 30 -1.43 -10.57 -5.43
N LEU A 31 -2.51 -9.81 -5.25
CA LEU A 31 -3.07 -8.98 -6.32
C LEU A 31 -2.02 -8.02 -6.88
N PHE A 32 -1.27 -7.34 -5.99
CA PHE A 32 -0.29 -6.34 -6.41
C PHE A 32 0.90 -6.96 -7.12
N THR A 33 1.33 -8.15 -6.68
CA THR A 33 2.34 -8.94 -7.39
C THR A 33 1.84 -9.33 -8.79
N THR A 34 0.59 -9.77 -8.92
CA THR A 34 -0.02 -10.11 -10.23
C THR A 34 -0.12 -8.90 -11.15
N LEU A 35 -0.60 -7.76 -10.66
CA LEU A 35 -0.70 -6.52 -11.46
C LEU A 35 0.69 -6.04 -11.90
N GLN A 36 1.69 -6.13 -11.03
CA GLN A 36 3.07 -5.82 -11.37
C GLN A 36 3.62 -6.76 -12.47
N GLN A 37 3.36 -8.06 -12.38
CA GLN A 37 3.71 -9.03 -13.43
C GLN A 37 2.99 -8.74 -14.76
N MET A 38 1.79 -8.15 -14.71
CA MET A 38 1.09 -7.64 -15.89
C MET A 38 1.68 -6.33 -16.42
N GLY A 39 2.67 -5.74 -15.76
CA GLY A 39 3.26 -4.45 -16.14
C GLY A 39 2.43 -3.24 -15.70
N ILE A 40 1.59 -3.40 -14.67
CA ILE A 40 0.70 -2.37 -14.15
C ILE A 40 1.11 -2.04 -12.71
N LEU A 41 1.32 -0.76 -12.43
CA LEU A 41 1.70 -0.29 -11.10
C LEU A 41 0.46 -0.17 -10.22
N SER A 42 0.60 -0.39 -8.91
CA SER A 42 -0.54 -0.41 -8.00
C SER A 42 -0.24 0.22 -6.65
N VAL A 43 -1.23 0.93 -6.09
CA VAL A 43 -1.24 1.49 -4.73
C VAL A 43 -2.61 1.23 -4.11
N GLY A 44 -2.67 0.95 -2.81
CA GLY A 44 -3.95 0.80 -2.13
C GLY A 44 -3.83 0.68 -0.63
N THR A 45 -4.89 1.10 0.07
CA THR A 45 -4.99 0.85 1.51
C THR A 45 -5.14 -0.65 1.76
N VAL A 46 -4.60 -1.18 2.84
CA VAL A 46 -4.66 -2.62 3.11
C VAL A 46 -4.88 -2.88 4.59
N ARG A 47 -5.64 -3.93 4.91
CA ARG A 47 -5.78 -4.37 6.30
C ARG A 47 -4.53 -5.14 6.70
N THR A 48 -3.96 -4.85 7.85
CA THR A 48 -2.73 -5.50 8.36
C THR A 48 -2.85 -7.01 8.42
N ASN A 49 -4.03 -7.55 8.77
CA ASN A 49 -4.28 -9.00 8.79
C ASN A 49 -4.20 -9.69 7.42
N ARG A 50 -4.17 -8.94 6.31
CA ARG A 50 -3.95 -9.46 4.94
C ARG A 50 -2.47 -9.50 4.55
N LEU A 51 -1.58 -8.89 5.33
CA LEU A 51 -0.14 -8.89 5.12
C LEU A 51 0.52 -9.98 5.96
N LYS A 52 0.31 -11.25 5.54
CA LYS A 52 0.86 -12.41 6.26
C LYS A 52 2.38 -12.29 6.40
N GLY A 53 2.88 -12.45 7.62
CA GLY A 53 4.31 -12.40 7.93
C GLY A 53 4.84 -11.00 8.28
N LEU A 54 4.10 -9.93 7.97
CA LEU A 54 4.47 -8.58 8.37
C LEU A 54 3.81 -8.23 9.71
N LYS A 55 4.63 -7.88 10.70
CA LYS A 55 4.18 -7.42 12.01
C LYS A 55 4.53 -5.95 12.16
N PHE A 56 3.54 -5.10 11.90
CA PHE A 56 3.68 -3.68 12.19
C PHE A 56 3.53 -3.39 13.68
N LYS A 57 4.13 -2.30 14.15
CA LYS A 57 3.85 -1.71 15.45
C LYS A 57 2.34 -1.55 15.67
N GLU A 58 1.90 -1.82 16.89
CA GLU A 58 0.51 -1.61 17.27
C GLU A 58 0.16 -0.12 17.31
N ASP A 59 -1.10 0.21 17.04
CA ASP A 59 -1.58 1.60 17.07
C ASP A 59 -1.35 2.27 18.43
N LYS A 60 -1.37 1.50 19.53
CA LYS A 60 -1.08 2.02 20.87
C LYS A 60 0.37 2.51 21.00
N VAL A 61 1.32 1.78 20.42
CA VAL A 61 2.74 2.15 20.41
C VAL A 61 2.94 3.36 19.51
N MET A 62 2.43 3.32 18.28
CA MET A 62 2.58 4.44 17.34
C MET A 62 1.91 5.72 17.84
N LYS A 63 0.79 5.61 18.58
CA LYS A 63 0.16 6.76 19.23
C LYS A 63 1.09 7.46 20.24
N THR A 64 1.93 6.70 20.96
CA THR A 64 2.93 7.27 21.86
C THR A 64 4.12 7.89 21.13
N GLU A 65 4.43 7.41 19.93
CA GLU A 65 5.46 7.99 19.04
C GLU A 65 4.99 9.28 18.34
N GLY A 66 3.69 9.57 18.42
CA GLY A 66 3.09 10.79 17.89
C GLY A 66 2.45 10.60 16.51
N ARG A 67 1.61 11.58 16.13
CA ARG A 67 0.97 11.61 14.80
C ARG A 67 2.03 11.77 13.72
N GLY A 68 1.90 11.02 12.64
CA GLY A 68 2.88 10.97 11.55
C GLY A 68 3.99 9.93 11.77
N SER A 69 4.08 9.31 12.95
CA SER A 69 4.97 8.16 13.15
C SER A 69 4.63 7.06 12.14
N TYR A 70 5.66 6.40 11.59
CA TYR A 70 5.49 5.41 10.56
C TYR A 70 6.49 4.27 10.68
N GLU A 71 6.14 3.15 10.07
CA GLU A 71 6.96 1.97 9.89
C GLU A 71 6.73 1.42 8.49
N HIS A 72 7.73 0.77 7.91
CA HIS A 72 7.61 0.20 6.59
C HIS A 72 8.39 -1.10 6.47
N PHE A 73 7.97 -1.90 5.49
CA PHE A 73 8.66 -3.09 5.04
C PHE A 73 8.78 -3.03 3.53
N THR A 74 9.93 -3.42 3.01
CA THR A 74 10.19 -3.52 1.59
C THR A 74 10.51 -4.98 1.26
N GLU A 75 9.77 -5.56 0.33
CA GLU A 75 10.16 -6.81 -0.30
C GLU A 75 10.94 -6.46 -1.58
N GLU A 76 12.28 -6.45 -1.47
CA GLU A 76 13.16 -5.98 -2.55
C GLU A 76 13.00 -6.82 -3.83
N ASN A 77 12.83 -8.13 -3.70
CA ASN A 77 12.70 -9.03 -4.86
C ASN A 77 11.46 -8.72 -5.71
N LYS A 78 10.37 -8.32 -5.05
CA LYS A 78 9.09 -8.00 -5.71
C LYS A 78 8.86 -6.50 -5.83
N LYS A 79 9.79 -5.65 -5.37
CA LYS A 79 9.65 -4.19 -5.37
C LYS A 79 8.29 -3.74 -4.80
N VAL A 80 7.85 -4.39 -3.72
CA VAL A 80 6.60 -4.05 -3.03
C VAL A 80 6.95 -3.40 -1.70
N VAL A 81 6.35 -2.25 -1.42
CA VAL A 81 6.51 -1.53 -0.16
C VAL A 81 5.17 -1.57 0.59
N ALA A 82 5.21 -1.99 1.84
CA ALA A 82 4.12 -1.86 2.78
C ALA A 82 4.50 -0.81 3.81
N VAL A 83 3.70 0.25 3.92
CA VAL A 83 3.92 1.33 4.90
C VAL A 83 2.72 1.41 5.82
N LYS A 84 2.98 1.64 7.11
CA LYS A 84 1.97 1.98 8.10
C LYS A 84 2.35 3.31 8.73
N TRP A 85 1.42 4.25 8.78
CA TRP A 85 1.60 5.49 9.55
C TRP A 85 0.43 5.70 10.51
N PHE A 86 0.70 6.43 11.59
CA PHE A 86 -0.30 6.78 12.58
C PHE A 86 -0.87 8.16 12.30
N ASP A 87 -2.19 8.23 12.17
CA ASP A 87 -2.93 9.47 12.08
C ASP A 87 -3.86 9.59 13.31
N ASN A 88 -5.18 9.44 13.15
CA ASN A 88 -6.07 9.20 14.30
C ASN A 88 -6.07 7.72 14.71
N LYS A 89 -5.75 6.86 13.74
CA LYS A 89 -5.56 5.41 13.83
C LYS A 89 -4.47 5.01 12.84
N GLY A 90 -3.97 3.79 12.96
CA GLY A 90 -3.04 3.23 11.99
C GLY A 90 -3.68 3.12 10.61
N VAL A 91 -3.00 3.68 9.60
CA VAL A 91 -3.33 3.50 8.19
C VAL A 91 -2.21 2.68 7.57
N THR A 92 -2.56 1.62 6.86
CA THR A 92 -1.59 0.77 6.16
C THR A 92 -1.86 0.83 4.67
N LEU A 93 -0.78 0.98 3.90
CA LEU A 93 -0.80 1.10 2.45
C LEU A 93 0.20 0.12 1.85
N LEU A 94 -0.18 -0.46 0.72
CA LEU A 94 0.68 -1.30 -0.10
C LEU A 94 0.94 -0.57 -1.41
N SER A 95 2.14 -0.72 -1.96
CA SER A 95 2.59 -0.02 -3.16
C SER A 95 3.58 -0.87 -3.95
N THR A 96 3.52 -0.83 -5.28
CA THR A 96 4.50 -1.45 -6.17
C THR A 96 5.40 -0.44 -6.91
N TYR A 97 5.26 0.86 -6.62
CA TYR A 97 6.00 1.90 -7.34
C TYR A 97 6.35 3.14 -6.52
N VAL A 98 5.57 3.45 -5.49
CA VAL A 98 5.89 4.51 -4.52
C VAL A 98 6.70 3.88 -3.38
N GLY A 99 7.92 4.37 -3.19
CA GLY A 99 8.74 4.08 -2.02
C GLY A 99 8.47 5.05 -0.88
N LEU A 100 9.38 5.15 0.08
CA LEU A 100 9.24 6.10 1.19
C LEU A 100 9.66 7.53 0.88
N GLN A 101 10.62 7.70 -0.04
CA GLN A 101 11.28 8.98 -0.22
C GLN A 101 10.72 9.75 -1.42
N PRO A 102 10.66 11.10 -1.35
CA PRO A 102 10.94 11.93 -0.17
C PRO A 102 9.82 11.86 0.88
N ILE A 103 10.18 12.02 2.16
CA ILE A 103 9.21 12.18 3.25
C ILE A 103 8.97 13.67 3.46
N GLU A 104 7.69 14.05 3.48
CA GLU A 104 7.28 15.46 3.55
C GLU A 104 6.27 15.67 4.68
N GLU A 105 6.33 16.84 5.33
CA GLU A 105 5.27 17.29 6.23
C GLU A 105 4.13 17.88 5.41
N VAL A 106 2.92 17.37 5.62
CA VAL A 106 1.72 17.79 4.87
C VAL A 106 0.64 18.31 5.81
N ARG A 107 -0.10 19.33 5.35
CA ARG A 107 -1.29 19.81 6.08
C ARG A 107 -2.42 18.79 5.92
N ARG A 108 -2.95 18.32 7.05
CA ARG A 108 -4.13 17.45 7.03
C ARG A 108 -5.33 18.23 6.49
N TRP A 109 -5.98 17.66 5.49
CA TRP A 109 -7.32 18.11 5.09
C TRP A 109 -8.32 17.82 6.22
N SER A 110 -8.95 18.88 6.75
CA SER A 110 -10.14 18.78 7.60
C SER A 110 -11.29 19.37 6.78
N GLN A 111 -12.32 18.56 6.54
CA GLN A 111 -13.62 19.12 6.15
C GLN A 111 -14.27 19.81 7.35
#